data_AF-A0A1Y0FU03-F1
#
_entry.id   AF-A0A1Y0FU03-F1
#
_cell.length_a   1.000
_cell.length_b   1.000
_cell.length_c   1.000
_cell.angle_alpha   90.00
_cell.angle_beta   90.00
_cell.angle_gamma   90.00
#
_symmetry.space_group_name_H-M   'P 1'
#
loop_
_entity.id
_entity.type
_entity.pdbx_description
1 polymer ?
#
loop_
_entity_poly.entity_id
_entity_poly.type
_entity_poly.pdbx_seq_one_letter_code
_entity_poly.pdbx_strand_id
1 'polypeptide(L)'
;MAAQVAIAVNRKAEQVYPSIQDNLCHLHSFIKKSCVHRWLHYLCGAKNNIYASERLAILMNLRDFYREHQSRIELNHCNQLAEICQYLCDWKLLITVAQQGLVLQPNNVQLRCYLMQACWHLGDHQGAIALATRYVLDAPVQNIFYDYYQRISAWQRFSKVKKFTPSSLLQGKHIYLQPLGHQHVNDFAWQYADPRIAALCCLPLYQGGNQWHEWLAEDMEDSRRATYAVMHPEWGFIGIACLIRYRELGLFYYWLGEDFQGHGFGPDAVEMLLDHDFAYKDMKVCYAKVYEYNIPSIKAITKMGFIPLSVTAKFPFDQELFFYKGTVTDEDYLQQGFIDLMDFLGIDIQIINSKKITTLSGE
;
A
#
# COMPACT_ATOMS: atom_id res chain seq x y z
N MET A 1 21.81 8.82 -14.08
CA MET A 1 23.10 8.36 -13.51
C MET A 1 22.94 7.72 -12.12
N ALA A 2 22.11 8.26 -11.22
CA ALA A 2 21.82 7.65 -9.90
C ALA A 2 21.15 6.25 -9.96
N ALA A 3 20.27 6.01 -10.94
CA ALA A 3 19.58 4.71 -11.10
C ALA A 3 20.50 3.54 -11.52
N GLN A 4 21.61 3.80 -12.22
CA GLN A 4 22.53 2.75 -12.68
C GLN A 4 23.49 2.28 -11.58
N VAL A 5 23.78 3.13 -10.57
CA VAL A 5 24.64 2.78 -9.44
C VAL A 5 23.89 1.92 -8.40
N ALA A 6 22.59 2.14 -8.21
CA ALA A 6 21.75 1.33 -7.32
C ALA A 6 21.57 -0.12 -7.81
N ILE A 7 21.48 -0.33 -9.13
CA ILE A 7 21.33 -1.67 -9.74
C ILE A 7 22.61 -2.51 -9.56
N ALA A 8 23.79 -1.88 -9.55
CA ALA A 8 25.07 -2.58 -9.45
C ALA A 8 25.40 -3.05 -8.01
N VAL A 9 24.88 -2.36 -7.00
CA VAL A 9 25.09 -2.75 -5.58
C VAL A 9 24.22 -3.96 -5.21
N ASN A 10 23.01 -4.09 -5.78
CA ASN A 10 22.10 -5.19 -5.46
C ASN A 10 22.58 -6.55 -6.02
N ARG A 11 23.21 -6.57 -7.21
CA ARG A 11 23.70 -7.82 -7.85
C ARG A 11 24.87 -8.50 -7.14
N LYS A 12 25.63 -7.79 -6.29
CA LYS A 12 26.75 -8.40 -5.53
C LYS A 12 26.29 -9.12 -4.26
N ALA A 13 25.08 -8.85 -3.77
CA ALA A 13 24.52 -9.54 -2.59
C ALA A 13 23.88 -10.90 -2.96
N GLU A 14 23.40 -11.06 -4.19
CA GLU A 14 22.73 -12.28 -4.67
C GLU A 14 23.66 -13.50 -4.86
N GLN A 15 24.99 -13.36 -4.76
CA GLN A 15 25.94 -14.42 -5.14
C GLN A 15 26.55 -15.23 -3.98
N VAL A 16 26.17 -15.02 -2.70
CA VAL A 16 26.90 -15.65 -1.58
C VAL A 16 26.05 -16.50 -0.62
N TYR A 17 24.72 -16.47 -0.69
CA TYR A 17 23.87 -17.29 0.18
C TYR A 17 22.74 -17.98 -0.60
N PRO A 18 22.49 -19.30 -0.41
CA PRO A 18 21.29 -19.93 -0.97
C PRO A 18 20.04 -19.19 -0.46
N SER A 19 19.06 -19.01 -1.33
CA SER A 19 17.83 -18.28 -0.98
C SER A 19 17.17 -18.93 0.23
N ILE A 20 16.51 -18.14 1.08
CA ILE A 20 15.76 -18.69 2.21
C ILE A 20 14.69 -19.66 1.67
N GLN A 21 14.11 -19.33 0.52
CA GLN A 21 13.11 -20.14 -0.17
C GLN A 21 13.60 -21.55 -0.53
N ASP A 22 14.81 -21.71 -1.06
CA ASP A 22 15.34 -23.03 -1.44
C ASP A 22 15.44 -23.96 -0.22
N ASN A 23 15.90 -23.40 0.91
CA ASN A 23 15.95 -24.14 2.16
C ASN A 23 14.55 -24.50 2.67
N LEU A 24 13.57 -23.59 2.56
CA LEU A 24 12.19 -23.83 2.98
C LEU A 24 11.50 -24.92 2.15
N CYS A 25 11.68 -24.94 0.82
CA CYS A 25 11.09 -25.94 -0.08
C CYS A 25 11.58 -27.35 0.25
N HIS A 26 12.88 -27.52 0.55
CA HIS A 26 13.43 -28.81 0.95
C HIS A 26 12.88 -29.29 2.31
N LEU A 27 12.59 -28.38 3.23
CA LEU A 27 12.04 -28.68 4.54
C LEU A 27 10.56 -29.11 4.51
N HIS A 28 9.74 -28.58 3.58
CA HIS A 28 8.29 -28.87 3.52
C HIS A 28 8.00 -30.35 3.21
N SER A 29 8.78 -30.98 2.34
CA SER A 29 8.54 -32.37 1.92
C SER A 29 8.77 -33.44 3.00
N PHE A 30 9.31 -33.10 4.18
CA PHE A 30 9.73 -34.06 5.23
C PHE A 30 9.29 -33.70 6.67
N ILE A 31 8.09 -33.16 6.86
CA ILE A 31 7.68 -32.64 8.19
C ILE A 31 7.04 -33.73 9.10
N LYS A 32 7.83 -34.27 10.04
CA LYS A 32 7.36 -34.90 11.30
C LYS A 32 7.13 -33.84 12.39
N LYS A 33 6.52 -34.16 13.54
CA LYS A 33 6.32 -33.19 14.66
C LYS A 33 7.60 -32.43 15.06
N SER A 34 8.76 -33.09 15.11
CA SER A 34 10.06 -32.46 15.39
C SER A 34 10.57 -31.53 14.28
N CYS A 35 9.94 -31.52 13.11
CA CYS A 35 10.24 -30.63 12.00
C CYS A 35 9.48 -29.30 12.10
N VAL A 36 8.25 -29.28 12.65
CA VAL A 36 7.46 -28.05 12.85
C VAL A 36 8.23 -27.04 13.70
N HIS A 37 8.72 -27.47 14.86
CA HIS A 37 9.47 -26.61 15.77
C HIS A 37 10.75 -26.06 15.13
N ARG A 38 11.53 -26.92 14.47
CA ARG A 38 12.79 -26.52 13.83
C ARG A 38 12.58 -25.54 12.68
N TRP A 39 11.54 -25.76 11.89
CA TRP A 39 11.20 -24.89 10.76
C TRP A 39 10.81 -23.49 11.23
N LEU A 40 9.89 -23.39 12.22
CA LEU A 40 9.49 -22.09 12.78
C LEU A 40 10.65 -21.38 13.47
N HIS A 41 11.46 -22.10 14.24
CA HIS A 41 12.63 -21.54 14.90
C HIS A 41 13.64 -20.98 13.88
N TYR A 42 13.91 -21.73 12.81
CA TYR A 42 14.77 -21.26 11.72
C TYR A 42 14.20 -20.00 11.06
N LEU A 43 12.90 -19.98 10.72
CA LEU A 43 12.27 -18.83 10.09
C LEU A 43 12.30 -17.59 10.99
N CYS A 44 12.00 -17.74 12.29
CA CYS A 44 12.16 -16.67 13.29
C CYS A 44 13.59 -16.13 13.34
N GLY A 45 14.60 -17.01 13.31
CA GLY A 45 16.01 -16.62 13.30
C GLY A 45 16.46 -15.95 12.00
N ALA A 46 15.85 -16.31 10.87
CA ALA A 46 16.20 -15.80 9.55
C ALA A 46 15.38 -14.59 9.10
N LYS A 47 14.35 -14.17 9.85
CA LYS A 47 13.36 -13.19 9.38
C LYS A 47 13.96 -11.87 8.88
N ASN A 48 15.00 -11.36 9.54
CA ASN A 48 15.66 -10.10 9.17
C ASN A 48 16.48 -10.19 7.86
N ASN A 49 16.65 -11.39 7.31
CA ASN A 49 17.34 -11.65 6.04
C ASN A 49 16.37 -11.98 4.91
N ILE A 50 15.05 -11.82 5.13
CA ILE A 50 14.03 -12.03 4.09
C ILE A 50 14.02 -10.82 3.16
N TYR A 51 14.21 -11.06 1.86
CA TYR A 51 14.11 -10.02 0.86
C TYR A 51 12.64 -9.80 0.45
N ALA A 52 12.31 -8.58 0.01
CA ALA A 52 10.95 -8.26 -0.44
C ALA A 52 10.48 -9.16 -1.59
N SER A 53 11.38 -9.54 -2.50
CA SER A 53 11.11 -10.47 -3.59
C SER A 53 10.75 -11.90 -3.14
N GLU A 54 11.17 -12.31 -1.94
CA GLU A 54 10.87 -13.63 -1.36
C GLU A 54 9.58 -13.62 -0.53
N ARG A 55 9.14 -12.44 -0.09
CA ARG A 55 8.08 -12.27 0.91
C ARG A 55 6.81 -13.02 0.54
N LEU A 56 6.28 -12.82 -0.67
CA LEU A 56 5.00 -13.43 -1.07
C LEU A 56 5.07 -14.96 -1.07
N ALA A 57 6.17 -15.54 -1.56
CA ALA A 57 6.36 -16.99 -1.56
C ALA A 57 6.40 -17.54 -0.12
N ILE A 58 7.10 -16.85 0.79
CA ILE A 58 7.16 -17.24 2.21
C ILE A 58 5.77 -17.13 2.86
N LEU A 59 5.00 -16.10 2.56
CA LEU A 59 3.62 -15.94 3.06
C LEU A 59 2.71 -17.08 2.62
N MET A 60 2.78 -17.48 1.35
CA MET A 60 2.00 -18.60 0.83
C MET A 60 2.38 -19.91 1.51
N ASN A 61 3.69 -20.18 1.63
CA ASN A 61 4.19 -21.37 2.32
C ASN A 61 3.77 -21.39 3.81
N LEU A 62 3.77 -20.24 4.48
CA LEU A 62 3.36 -20.12 5.88
C LEU A 62 1.87 -20.44 6.07
N ARG A 63 1.02 -19.95 5.16
CA ARG A 63 -0.43 -20.23 5.17
C ARG A 63 -0.74 -21.70 4.89
N ASP A 64 -0.06 -22.30 3.91
CA ASP A 64 -0.21 -23.72 3.59
C ASP A 64 0.28 -24.60 4.75
N PHE A 65 1.45 -24.28 5.30
CA PHE A 65 1.98 -24.93 6.50
C PHE A 65 0.99 -24.87 7.67
N TYR A 66 0.41 -23.70 7.95
CA TYR A 66 -0.59 -23.55 9.00
C TYR A 66 -1.82 -24.41 8.73
N ARG A 67 -2.35 -24.40 7.50
CA ARG A 67 -3.52 -25.19 7.10
C ARG A 67 -3.31 -26.69 7.32
N GLU A 68 -2.13 -27.20 6.97
CA GLU A 68 -1.75 -28.61 7.11
C GLU A 68 -1.50 -29.05 8.55
N HIS A 69 -1.05 -28.13 9.41
CA HIS A 69 -0.53 -28.48 10.73
C HIS A 69 -1.27 -27.85 11.92
N GLN A 70 -2.31 -27.04 11.70
CA GLN A 70 -3.02 -26.32 12.76
C GLN A 70 -3.47 -27.19 13.95
N SER A 71 -3.84 -28.45 13.71
CA SER A 71 -4.23 -29.40 14.77
C SER A 71 -3.09 -29.85 15.69
N ARG A 72 -1.83 -29.60 15.31
CA ARG A 72 -0.60 -29.97 16.03
C ARG A 72 0.14 -28.75 16.58
N ILE A 73 -0.38 -27.54 16.36
CA ILE A 73 0.22 -26.31 16.84
C ILE A 73 0.01 -26.22 18.36
N GLU A 74 1.10 -25.90 19.05
CA GLU A 74 1.14 -25.70 20.50
C GLU A 74 1.34 -24.21 20.77
N LEU A 75 1.19 -23.77 22.01
CA LEU A 75 1.30 -22.35 22.37
C LEU A 75 2.62 -21.71 21.90
N ASN A 76 3.75 -22.41 22.03
CA ASN A 76 5.04 -21.89 21.56
C ASN A 76 5.07 -21.70 20.04
N HIS A 77 4.45 -22.63 19.29
CA HIS A 77 4.30 -22.51 17.85
C HIS A 77 3.41 -21.32 17.47
N CYS A 78 2.31 -21.07 18.22
CA CYS A 78 1.47 -19.89 18.02
C CYS A 78 2.26 -18.59 18.19
N ASN A 79 3.09 -18.48 19.23
CA ASN A 79 3.89 -17.28 19.46
C ASN A 79 4.89 -17.02 18.32
N GLN A 80 5.62 -18.06 17.88
CA GLN A 80 6.57 -17.97 16.77
C GLN A 80 5.89 -17.62 15.44
N LEU A 81 4.77 -18.29 15.13
CA LEU A 81 3.96 -17.99 13.95
C LEU A 81 3.43 -16.56 13.99
N ALA A 82 2.92 -16.11 15.13
CA ALA A 82 2.39 -14.77 15.28
C ALA A 82 3.47 -13.70 15.07
N GLU A 83 4.68 -13.92 15.60
CA GLU A 83 5.83 -13.06 15.40
C GLU A 83 6.22 -12.94 13.91
N ILE A 84 6.27 -14.06 13.18
CA ILE A 84 6.58 -14.06 11.74
C ILE A 84 5.45 -13.41 10.93
N CYS A 85 4.19 -13.73 11.22
CA CYS A 85 3.05 -13.13 10.52
C CYS A 85 3.04 -11.61 10.72
N GLN A 86 3.32 -11.14 11.93
CA GLN A 86 3.41 -9.71 12.22
C GLN A 86 4.56 -9.04 11.44
N TYR A 87 5.74 -9.69 11.38
CA TYR A 87 6.88 -9.19 10.63
C TYR A 87 6.60 -9.09 9.12
N LEU A 88 6.02 -10.14 8.54
CA LEU A 88 5.68 -10.20 7.11
C LEU A 88 4.37 -9.48 6.77
N CYS A 89 3.68 -8.89 7.75
CA CYS A 89 2.38 -8.23 7.60
C CYS A 89 1.28 -9.17 7.03
N ASP A 90 1.28 -10.45 7.42
CA ASP A 90 0.16 -11.37 7.16
C ASP A 90 -0.90 -11.25 8.26
N TRP A 91 -1.62 -10.15 8.24
CA TRP A 91 -2.60 -9.83 9.27
C TRP A 91 -3.71 -10.88 9.37
N LYS A 92 -4.12 -11.46 8.23
CA LYS A 92 -5.20 -12.45 8.23
C LYS A 92 -4.78 -13.74 8.93
N LEU A 93 -3.60 -14.26 8.63
CA LEU A 93 -3.07 -15.43 9.33
C LEU A 93 -2.76 -15.10 10.79
N LEU A 94 -2.26 -13.89 11.08
CA LEU A 94 -2.00 -13.44 12.45
C LEU A 94 -3.24 -13.49 13.33
N ILE A 95 -4.41 -13.07 12.83
CA ILE A 95 -5.69 -13.19 13.55
C ILE A 95 -5.93 -14.65 13.94
N THR A 96 -5.84 -15.57 12.97
CA THR A 96 -6.15 -16.99 13.19
C THR A 96 -5.19 -17.62 14.19
N VAL A 97 -3.88 -17.38 14.02
CA VAL A 97 -2.83 -17.89 14.92
C VAL A 97 -2.99 -17.33 16.33
N ALA A 98 -3.23 -16.02 16.46
CA ALA A 98 -3.40 -15.38 17.77
C ALA A 98 -4.64 -15.89 18.48
N GLN A 99 -5.77 -16.06 17.78
CA GLN A 99 -6.98 -16.64 18.34
C GLN A 99 -6.75 -18.07 18.85
N GLN A 100 -6.08 -18.93 18.06
CA GLN A 100 -5.74 -20.28 18.50
C GLN A 100 -4.86 -20.27 19.76
N GLY A 101 -3.82 -19.42 19.78
CA GLY A 101 -2.95 -19.31 20.94
C GLY A 101 -3.67 -18.77 22.18
N LEU A 102 -4.65 -17.87 22.02
CA LEU A 102 -5.48 -17.37 23.11
C LEU A 102 -6.48 -18.41 23.63
N VAL A 103 -6.88 -19.40 22.84
CA VAL A 103 -7.62 -20.56 23.36
C VAL A 103 -6.73 -21.38 24.31
N LEU A 104 -5.45 -21.55 23.96
CA LEU A 104 -4.48 -22.29 24.78
C LEU A 104 -4.03 -21.50 26.01
N GLN A 105 -3.90 -20.18 25.90
CA GLN A 105 -3.50 -19.29 26.98
C GLN A 105 -4.24 -17.94 26.90
N PRO A 106 -5.45 -17.84 27.49
CA PRO A 106 -6.30 -16.65 27.36
C PRO A 106 -5.67 -15.34 27.83
N ASN A 107 -4.74 -15.40 28.79
CA ASN A 107 -4.09 -14.23 29.40
C ASN A 107 -2.75 -13.86 28.74
N ASN A 108 -2.41 -14.44 27.58
CA ASN A 108 -1.19 -14.09 26.87
C ASN A 108 -1.29 -12.67 26.30
N VAL A 109 -0.57 -11.73 26.92
CA VAL A 109 -0.59 -10.29 26.57
C VAL A 109 -0.11 -10.05 25.13
N GLN A 110 0.92 -10.76 24.67
CA GLN A 110 1.50 -10.58 23.35
C GLN A 110 0.51 -10.97 22.24
N LEU A 111 -0.14 -12.13 22.37
CA LEU A 111 -1.14 -12.58 21.40
C LEU A 111 -2.38 -11.68 21.36
N ARG A 112 -2.78 -11.12 22.50
CA ARG A 112 -3.85 -10.09 22.55
C ARG A 112 -3.45 -8.84 21.78
N CYS A 113 -2.21 -8.37 21.92
CA CYS A 113 -1.70 -7.22 21.17
C CYS A 113 -1.66 -7.49 19.66
N TYR A 114 -1.16 -8.66 19.26
CA TYR A 114 -1.14 -9.08 17.86
C TYR A 114 -2.54 -9.16 17.25
N LEU A 115 -3.53 -9.68 17.99
CA LEU A 115 -4.90 -9.77 17.50
C LEU A 115 -5.51 -8.37 17.26
N MET A 116 -5.34 -7.44 18.21
CA MET A 116 -5.79 -6.06 18.04
C MET A 116 -5.10 -5.37 16.86
N GLN A 117 -3.78 -5.53 16.75
CA GLN A 117 -2.99 -4.95 15.67
C GLN A 117 -3.47 -5.49 14.32
N ALA A 118 -3.65 -6.80 14.18
CA ALA A 118 -4.08 -7.41 12.93
C ALA A 118 -5.46 -6.94 12.48
N CYS A 119 -6.43 -6.83 13.41
CA CYS A 119 -7.74 -6.24 13.12
C CYS A 119 -7.59 -4.79 12.63
N TRP A 120 -6.77 -3.98 13.30
CA TRP A 120 -6.55 -2.59 12.92
C TRP A 120 -5.92 -2.44 11.53
N HIS A 121 -4.88 -3.21 11.22
CA HIS A 121 -4.20 -3.18 9.92
C HIS A 121 -5.06 -3.72 8.77
N LEU A 122 -6.02 -4.62 9.03
CA LEU A 122 -7.01 -5.07 8.04
C LEU A 122 -8.19 -4.11 7.87
N GLY A 123 -8.19 -2.96 8.56
CA GLY A 123 -9.25 -1.97 8.53
C GLY A 123 -10.50 -2.34 9.34
N ASP A 124 -10.47 -3.42 10.12
CA ASP A 124 -11.50 -3.75 11.12
C ASP A 124 -11.30 -2.91 12.39
N HIS A 125 -11.48 -1.60 12.23
CA HIS A 125 -11.29 -0.62 13.31
C HIS A 125 -12.27 -0.86 14.47
N GLN A 126 -13.50 -1.30 14.17
CA GLN A 126 -14.51 -1.57 15.19
C GLN A 126 -14.15 -2.82 16.00
N GLY A 127 -13.76 -3.92 15.34
CA GLY A 127 -13.27 -5.12 16.01
C GLY A 127 -12.04 -4.83 16.85
N ALA A 128 -11.09 -4.05 16.34
CA ALA A 128 -9.89 -3.65 17.07
C ALA A 128 -10.22 -2.83 18.34
N ILE A 129 -11.14 -1.84 18.27
CA ILE A 129 -11.59 -1.07 19.44
C ILE A 129 -12.32 -1.95 20.45
N ALA A 130 -13.18 -2.87 19.99
CA ALA A 130 -13.91 -3.78 20.87
C ALA A 130 -12.95 -4.70 21.63
N LEU A 131 -11.94 -5.25 20.95
CA LEU A 131 -10.88 -6.06 21.56
C LEU A 131 -10.06 -5.24 22.57
N ALA A 132 -9.63 -4.04 22.21
CA ALA A 132 -8.86 -3.17 23.11
C ALA A 132 -9.65 -2.81 24.37
N THR A 133 -10.93 -2.43 24.21
CA THR A 133 -11.84 -2.14 25.32
C THR A 133 -11.96 -3.35 26.24
N ARG A 134 -12.22 -4.54 25.69
CA ARG A 134 -12.32 -5.78 26.46
C ARG A 134 -11.02 -6.06 27.23
N TYR A 135 -9.86 -5.95 26.59
CA TYR A 135 -8.59 -6.28 27.24
C TYR A 135 -8.17 -5.27 28.31
N VAL A 136 -8.51 -3.99 28.16
CA VAL A 136 -8.36 -2.98 29.22
C VAL A 136 -9.21 -3.36 30.44
N LEU A 137 -10.45 -3.80 30.23
CA LEU A 137 -11.33 -4.22 31.33
C LEU A 137 -10.87 -5.53 31.99
N ASP A 138 -10.40 -6.49 31.18
CA ASP A 138 -9.92 -7.79 31.67
C ASP A 138 -8.58 -7.67 32.43
N ALA A 139 -7.73 -6.69 32.09
CA ALA A 139 -6.39 -6.52 32.65
C ALA A 139 -5.98 -5.03 32.75
N PRO A 140 -6.58 -4.26 33.67
CA PRO A 140 -6.44 -2.80 33.72
C PRO A 140 -5.03 -2.29 34.05
N VAL A 141 -4.16 -3.15 34.60
CA VAL A 141 -2.75 -2.81 34.88
C VAL A 141 -1.85 -2.85 33.64
N GLN A 142 -2.35 -3.37 32.51
CA GLN A 142 -1.59 -3.50 31.27
C GLN A 142 -1.79 -2.25 30.39
N ASN A 143 -0.95 -1.23 30.59
CA ASN A 143 -1.03 0.06 29.87
C ASN A 143 -1.04 -0.10 28.35
N ILE A 144 -0.39 -1.14 27.81
CA ILE A 144 -0.33 -1.40 26.37
C ILE A 144 -1.72 -1.50 25.71
N PHE A 145 -2.71 -2.09 26.39
CA PHE A 145 -4.07 -2.20 25.84
C PHE A 145 -4.75 -0.84 25.76
N TYR A 146 -4.51 0.01 26.75
CA TYR A 146 -5.01 1.38 26.79
C TYR A 146 -4.37 2.24 25.69
N ASP A 147 -3.06 2.09 25.48
CA ASP A 147 -2.35 2.79 24.39
C ASP A 147 -2.91 2.42 23.02
N TYR A 148 -3.18 1.13 22.77
CA TYR A 148 -3.85 0.68 21.54
C TYR A 148 -5.24 1.29 21.41
N TYR A 149 -6.06 1.24 22.48
CA TYR A 149 -7.40 1.83 22.48
C TYR A 149 -7.36 3.31 22.10
N GLN A 150 -6.45 4.08 22.70
CA GLN A 150 -6.29 5.51 22.42
C GLN A 150 -5.91 5.76 20.96
N ARG A 151 -4.91 5.03 20.45
CA ARG A 151 -4.42 5.18 19.06
C ARG A 151 -5.49 4.83 18.03
N ILE A 152 -6.16 3.69 18.18
CA ILE A 152 -7.20 3.26 17.24
C ILE A 152 -8.41 4.22 17.30
N SER A 153 -8.78 4.69 18.51
CA SER A 153 -9.87 5.65 18.67
C SER A 153 -9.53 7.01 18.05
N ALA A 154 -8.31 7.50 18.22
CA ALA A 154 -7.84 8.73 17.59
C ALA A 154 -7.86 8.60 16.06
N TRP A 155 -7.37 7.48 15.54
CA TRP A 155 -7.42 7.16 14.12
C TRP A 155 -8.85 7.13 13.56
N GLN A 156 -9.78 6.47 14.26
CA GLN A 156 -11.19 6.39 13.83
C GLN A 156 -11.87 7.77 13.81
N ARG A 157 -11.52 8.67 14.75
CA ARG A 157 -12.02 10.06 14.72
C ARG A 157 -11.46 10.80 13.50
N PHE A 158 -10.15 10.70 13.28
CA PHE A 158 -9.48 11.30 12.13
C PHE A 158 -10.08 10.83 10.80
N SER A 159 -10.29 9.51 10.64
CA SER A 159 -10.81 8.95 9.39
C SER A 159 -12.25 9.41 9.10
N LYS A 160 -13.10 9.53 10.13
CA LYS A 160 -14.45 10.10 10.00
C LYS A 160 -14.42 11.56 9.54
N VAL A 161 -13.48 12.37 10.04
CA VAL A 161 -13.35 13.79 9.63
C VAL A 161 -12.99 13.91 8.15
N LYS A 162 -12.18 12.99 7.61
CA LYS A 162 -11.82 12.98 6.18
C LYS A 162 -12.98 12.54 5.25
N LYS A 163 -14.17 12.20 5.79
CA LYS A 163 -15.43 11.96 5.06
C LYS A 163 -15.38 10.90 3.95
N PHE A 164 -14.35 10.07 3.91
CA PHE A 164 -14.33 8.92 3.02
C PHE A 164 -15.13 7.80 3.68
N THR A 165 -16.37 7.59 3.23
CA THR A 165 -17.21 6.50 3.74
C THR A 165 -17.03 5.31 2.81
N PRO A 166 -16.39 4.22 3.24
CA PRO A 166 -16.08 3.10 2.35
C PRO A 166 -17.32 2.37 1.82
N SER A 167 -18.49 2.53 2.45
CA SER A 167 -19.51 1.49 2.43
C SER A 167 -20.44 1.43 1.20
N SER A 168 -20.57 2.47 0.37
CA SER A 168 -21.54 2.47 -0.74
C SER A 168 -20.96 2.20 -2.13
N LEU A 169 -19.63 2.21 -2.30
CA LEU A 169 -18.94 1.99 -3.59
C LEU A 169 -18.30 0.59 -3.73
N LEU A 170 -18.49 -0.28 -2.74
CA LEU A 170 -17.83 -1.60 -2.64
C LEU A 170 -18.60 -2.75 -3.29
N GLN A 171 -19.73 -2.51 -3.95
CA GLN A 171 -20.43 -3.60 -4.62
C GLN A 171 -19.59 -4.13 -5.79
N GLY A 172 -18.94 -5.28 -5.57
CA GLY A 172 -18.20 -6.02 -6.58
C GLY A 172 -16.70 -5.71 -6.67
N LYS A 173 -16.15 -4.79 -5.88
CA LYS A 173 -14.71 -4.46 -5.91
C LYS A 173 -13.94 -5.19 -4.80
N HIS A 174 -12.75 -5.68 -5.12
CA HIS A 174 -11.89 -6.49 -4.23
C HIS A 174 -10.99 -5.68 -3.31
N ILE A 175 -11.11 -4.36 -3.33
CA ILE A 175 -10.30 -3.43 -2.53
C ILE A 175 -11.20 -2.37 -1.91
N TYR A 176 -10.64 -1.57 -1.02
CA TYR A 176 -11.26 -0.34 -0.53
C TYR A 176 -10.19 0.71 -0.21
N LEU A 177 -10.59 1.97 -0.13
CA LEU A 177 -9.69 3.05 0.29
C LEU A 177 -9.97 3.45 1.74
N GLN A 178 -8.91 3.72 2.49
CA GLN A 178 -8.98 4.40 3.78
C GLN A 178 -7.88 5.45 3.86
N PRO A 179 -8.01 6.50 4.71
CA PRO A 179 -6.93 7.47 4.86
C PRO A 179 -5.60 6.80 5.15
N LEU A 180 -4.50 7.30 4.58
CA LEU A 180 -3.17 6.80 4.92
C LEU A 180 -2.82 7.24 6.35
N GLY A 181 -2.44 6.28 7.19
CA GLY A 181 -2.12 6.50 8.61
C GLY A 181 -0.84 5.82 9.04
N HIS A 182 -0.27 6.31 10.15
CA HIS A 182 1.03 5.87 10.66
C HIS A 182 1.16 4.36 10.91
N GLN A 183 0.04 3.67 11.14
CA GLN A 183 0.03 2.23 11.31
C GLN A 183 0.50 1.47 10.06
N HIS A 184 0.36 2.03 8.86
CA HIS A 184 0.72 1.31 7.62
C HIS A 184 2.22 1.27 7.34
N VAL A 185 3.10 1.82 8.19
CA VAL A 185 4.55 1.93 7.92
C VAL A 185 5.22 0.59 7.57
N ASN A 186 4.86 -0.49 8.27
CA ASN A 186 5.46 -1.81 8.05
C ASN A 186 4.98 -2.42 6.73
N ASP A 187 3.67 -2.33 6.46
CA ASP A 187 3.11 -2.77 5.19
C ASP A 187 3.70 -1.98 4.02
N PHE A 188 3.79 -0.66 4.18
CA PHE A 188 4.38 0.25 3.21
C PHE A 188 5.81 -0.17 2.86
N ALA A 189 6.65 -0.48 3.85
CA ALA A 189 8.03 -0.88 3.62
C ALA A 189 8.13 -2.11 2.71
N TRP A 190 7.22 -3.09 2.85
CA TRP A 190 7.18 -4.26 1.98
C TRP A 190 6.69 -3.92 0.57
N GLN A 191 5.60 -3.15 0.46
CA GLN A 191 5.02 -2.82 -0.85
C GLN A 191 5.87 -1.83 -1.65
N TYR A 192 6.68 -1.01 -0.96
CA TYR A 192 7.50 0.05 -1.54
C TYR A 192 8.98 -0.35 -1.68
N ALA A 193 9.31 -1.62 -1.46
CA ALA A 193 10.69 -2.10 -1.48
C ALA A 193 11.37 -2.02 -2.86
N ASP A 194 10.58 -2.03 -3.95
CA ASP A 194 11.10 -1.88 -5.30
C ASP A 194 11.42 -0.41 -5.61
N PRO A 195 12.70 -0.04 -5.83
CA PRO A 195 13.09 1.34 -6.11
C PRO A 195 12.49 1.89 -7.42
N ARG A 196 12.02 1.02 -8.33
CA ARG A 196 11.30 1.46 -9.54
C ARG A 196 10.00 2.17 -9.18
N ILE A 197 9.31 1.76 -8.11
CA ILE A 197 8.09 2.42 -7.63
C ILE A 197 8.42 3.85 -7.22
N ALA A 198 9.48 4.05 -6.44
CA ALA A 198 9.92 5.38 -6.03
C ALA A 198 10.25 6.28 -7.21
N ALA A 199 11.02 5.76 -8.17
CA ALA A 199 11.40 6.48 -9.38
C ALA A 199 10.18 6.87 -10.24
N LEU A 200 9.26 5.94 -10.48
CA LEU A 200 8.08 6.16 -11.32
C LEU A 200 7.06 7.11 -10.68
N CYS A 201 6.99 7.16 -9.34
CA CYS A 201 6.07 8.01 -8.60
C CYS A 201 6.69 9.33 -8.15
N CYS A 202 7.96 9.60 -8.46
CA CYS A 202 8.71 10.76 -7.97
C CYS A 202 8.66 10.89 -6.44
N LEU A 203 8.68 9.75 -5.74
CA LEU A 203 8.63 9.68 -4.28
C LEU A 203 10.05 9.42 -3.73
N PRO A 204 10.35 9.87 -2.49
CA PRO A 204 11.68 9.70 -1.91
C PRO A 204 11.96 8.23 -1.57
N LEU A 205 13.25 7.85 -1.59
CA LEU A 205 13.70 6.62 -0.97
C LEU A 205 13.80 6.82 0.54
N TYR A 206 12.98 6.10 1.29
CA TYR A 206 13.00 6.16 2.75
C TYR A 206 14.10 5.25 3.31
N GLN A 207 14.96 5.80 4.17
CA GLN A 207 16.01 5.04 4.87
C GLN A 207 15.50 4.36 6.15
N GLY A 208 14.22 4.52 6.48
CA GLY A 208 13.58 3.90 7.64
C GLY A 208 12.22 4.51 7.96
N GLY A 209 11.55 3.94 8.97
CA GLY A 209 10.19 4.34 9.34
C GLY A 209 10.05 5.81 9.75
N ASN A 210 11.07 6.41 10.38
CA ASN A 210 10.99 7.80 10.84
C ASN A 210 10.82 8.79 9.69
N GLN A 211 11.61 8.66 8.61
CA GLN A 211 11.48 9.52 7.42
C GLN A 211 10.10 9.37 6.77
N TRP A 212 9.53 8.16 6.82
CA TRP A 212 8.17 7.93 6.33
C TRP A 212 7.11 8.59 7.23
N HIS A 213 7.28 8.55 8.55
CA HIS A 213 6.38 9.24 9.49
C HIS A 213 6.42 10.76 9.31
N GLU A 214 7.61 11.34 9.10
CA GLU A 214 7.82 12.75 8.81
C GLU A 214 7.10 13.15 7.50
N TRP A 215 7.35 12.42 6.42
CA TRP A 215 6.65 12.62 5.15
C TRP A 215 5.13 12.54 5.28
N LEU A 216 4.62 11.54 6.01
CA LEU A 216 3.18 11.39 6.21
C LEU A 216 2.59 12.54 7.04
N ALA A 217 3.34 13.07 8.03
CA ALA A 217 2.89 14.21 8.81
C ALA A 217 2.74 15.45 7.93
N GLU A 218 3.72 15.73 7.07
CA GLU A 218 3.64 16.82 6.07
C GLU A 218 2.47 16.63 5.10
N ASP A 219 2.27 15.41 4.59
CA ASP A 219 1.15 15.10 3.70
C ASP A 219 -0.21 15.29 4.38
N MET A 220 -0.33 14.93 5.67
CA MET A 220 -1.56 15.06 6.44
C MET A 220 -1.92 16.52 6.76
N GLU A 221 -0.93 17.41 6.87
CA GLU A 221 -1.13 18.85 7.09
C GLU A 221 -1.62 19.56 5.83
N ASP A 222 -1.29 19.06 4.64
CA ASP A 222 -1.75 19.62 3.38
C ASP A 222 -3.22 19.25 3.10
N SER A 223 -4.14 20.12 3.49
CA SER A 223 -5.59 19.95 3.25
C SER A 223 -5.99 19.80 1.77
N ARG A 224 -5.09 20.14 0.84
CA ARG A 224 -5.28 20.05 -0.61
C ARG A 224 -4.99 18.63 -1.11
N ARG A 225 -4.24 17.84 -0.33
CA ARG A 225 -3.90 16.45 -0.59
C ARG A 225 -4.85 15.52 0.15
N ALA A 226 -5.25 14.46 -0.55
CA ALA A 226 -5.94 13.33 0.04
C ALA A 226 -5.23 12.05 -0.38
N THR A 227 -4.42 11.55 0.54
CA THR A 227 -3.67 10.30 0.37
C THR A 227 -4.38 9.17 1.09
N TYR A 228 -4.62 8.10 0.34
CA TYR A 228 -5.32 6.92 0.81
C TYR A 228 -4.43 5.69 0.70
N ALA A 229 -4.53 4.85 1.73
CA ALA A 229 -4.11 3.47 1.65
C ALA A 229 -5.10 2.69 0.77
N VAL A 230 -4.56 1.94 -0.20
CA VAL A 230 -5.31 0.94 -0.95
C VAL A 230 -5.29 -0.35 -0.15
N MET A 231 -6.46 -0.78 0.31
CA MET A 231 -6.62 -1.91 1.21
C MET A 231 -7.25 -3.10 0.49
N HIS A 232 -6.64 -4.27 0.63
CA HIS A 232 -7.20 -5.55 0.23
C HIS A 232 -7.76 -6.28 1.47
N PRO A 233 -8.99 -6.83 1.44
CA PRO A 233 -9.61 -7.49 2.58
C PRO A 233 -8.81 -8.66 3.17
N GLU A 234 -8.00 -9.31 2.34
CA GLU A 234 -7.16 -10.45 2.75
C GLU A 234 -5.71 -10.08 3.08
N TRP A 235 -5.18 -9.04 2.43
CA TRP A 235 -3.75 -8.74 2.43
C TRP A 235 -3.40 -7.44 3.18
N GLY A 236 -4.41 -6.67 3.60
CA GLY A 236 -4.21 -5.39 4.24
C GLY A 236 -3.77 -4.33 3.24
N PHE A 237 -2.79 -3.52 3.59
CA PHE A 237 -2.29 -2.45 2.74
C PHE A 237 -1.52 -3.02 1.54
N ILE A 238 -1.89 -2.59 0.33
CA ILE A 238 -1.26 -3.04 -0.93
C ILE A 238 -0.69 -1.90 -1.77
N GLY A 239 -0.90 -0.65 -1.37
CA GLY A 239 -0.38 0.53 -2.08
C GLY A 239 -1.05 1.83 -1.67
N ILE A 240 -0.82 2.88 -2.47
CA ILE A 240 -1.33 4.23 -2.23
C ILE A 240 -2.08 4.72 -3.47
N ALA A 241 -3.17 5.46 -3.23
CA ALA A 241 -3.78 6.35 -4.20
C ALA A 241 -3.89 7.75 -3.58
N CYS A 242 -3.48 8.78 -4.31
CA CYS A 242 -3.47 10.15 -3.85
C CYS A 242 -4.14 11.08 -4.87
N LEU A 243 -4.92 12.04 -4.37
CA LEU A 243 -5.46 13.15 -5.14
C LEU A 243 -5.03 14.48 -4.54
N ILE A 244 -4.48 15.35 -5.39
CA ILE A 244 -4.17 16.75 -5.06
C ILE A 244 -5.22 17.62 -5.73
N ARG A 245 -5.78 18.59 -5.00
CA ARG A 245 -6.86 19.46 -5.49
C ARG A 245 -6.40 20.91 -5.59
N TYR A 246 -6.87 21.57 -6.64
CA TYR A 246 -6.72 23.00 -6.83
C TYR A 246 -7.97 23.54 -7.52
N ARG A 247 -8.81 24.28 -6.78
CA ARG A 247 -10.13 24.74 -7.27
C ARG A 247 -10.95 23.53 -7.77
N GLU A 248 -11.53 23.61 -8.96
CA GLU A 248 -12.22 22.50 -9.63
C GLU A 248 -11.30 21.50 -10.37
N LEU A 249 -9.97 21.58 -10.17
CA LEU A 249 -8.99 20.72 -10.82
C LEU A 249 -8.40 19.69 -9.83
N GLY A 250 -8.08 18.51 -10.34
CA GLY A 250 -7.36 17.48 -9.60
C GLY A 250 -6.11 17.00 -10.33
N LEU A 251 -5.12 16.54 -9.59
CA LEU A 251 -4.02 15.70 -10.09
C LEU A 251 -3.97 14.45 -9.21
N PHE A 252 -4.04 13.27 -9.81
CA PHE A 252 -3.89 12.03 -9.05
C PHE A 252 -2.61 11.28 -9.39
N TYR A 253 -2.16 10.46 -8.44
CA TYR A 253 -1.18 9.42 -8.68
C TYR A 253 -1.53 8.19 -7.84
N TYR A 254 -1.04 7.02 -8.25
CA TYR A 254 -1.19 5.79 -7.48
C TYR A 254 0.00 4.87 -7.73
N TRP A 255 0.21 3.95 -6.80
CA TRP A 255 1.11 2.82 -6.99
C TRP A 255 0.68 1.66 -6.10
N LEU A 256 1.06 0.46 -6.51
CA LEU A 256 0.84 -0.78 -5.79
C LEU A 256 2.16 -1.51 -5.66
N GLY A 257 2.32 -2.30 -4.59
CA GLY A 257 3.43 -3.23 -4.49
C GLY A 257 3.43 -4.24 -5.63
N GLU A 258 4.61 -4.74 -5.99
CA GLU A 258 4.82 -5.59 -7.17
C GLU A 258 3.88 -6.81 -7.19
N ASP A 259 3.66 -7.43 -6.03
CA ASP A 259 2.76 -8.58 -5.81
C ASP A 259 1.30 -8.31 -6.27
N PHE A 260 0.88 -7.05 -6.31
CA PHE A 260 -0.51 -6.63 -6.54
C PHE A 260 -0.71 -5.94 -7.89
N GLN A 261 0.34 -5.77 -8.68
CA GLN A 261 0.25 -5.18 -10.02
C GLN A 261 -0.35 -6.18 -11.02
N GLY A 262 -0.96 -5.68 -12.11
CA GLY A 262 -1.56 -6.52 -13.16
C GLY A 262 -2.93 -7.14 -12.83
N HIS A 263 -3.41 -7.02 -11.59
CA HIS A 263 -4.69 -7.62 -11.14
C HIS A 263 -5.91 -6.70 -11.30
N GLY A 264 -5.73 -5.47 -11.80
CA GLY A 264 -6.82 -4.49 -11.94
C GLY A 264 -7.06 -3.60 -10.72
N PHE A 265 -6.41 -3.85 -9.58
CA PHE A 265 -6.59 -3.06 -8.36
C PHE A 265 -6.22 -1.58 -8.51
N GLY A 266 -5.24 -1.25 -9.35
CA GLY A 266 -4.82 0.14 -9.58
C GLY A 266 -5.96 0.97 -10.18
N PRO A 267 -6.50 0.55 -11.35
CA PRO A 267 -7.71 1.15 -11.91
C PRO A 267 -8.89 1.21 -10.94
N ASP A 268 -9.17 0.14 -10.19
CA ASP A 268 -10.27 0.12 -9.21
C ASP A 268 -10.09 1.21 -8.13
N ALA A 269 -8.85 1.39 -7.64
CA ALA A 269 -8.51 2.37 -6.61
C ALA A 269 -8.68 3.80 -7.14
N VAL A 270 -8.23 4.06 -8.37
CA VAL A 270 -8.38 5.37 -9.01
C VAL A 270 -9.85 5.68 -9.27
N GLU A 271 -10.63 4.72 -9.75
CA GLU A 271 -12.06 4.93 -9.96
C GLU A 271 -12.77 5.26 -8.64
N MET A 272 -12.50 4.53 -7.54
CA MET A 272 -13.04 4.87 -6.22
C MET A 272 -12.65 6.29 -5.76
N LEU A 273 -11.40 6.67 -6.00
CA LEU A 273 -10.88 8.00 -5.66
C LEU A 273 -11.61 9.09 -6.45
N LEU A 274 -11.76 8.90 -7.76
CA LEU A 274 -12.38 9.88 -8.64
C LEU A 274 -13.90 9.95 -8.48
N ASP A 275 -14.58 8.81 -8.32
CA ASP A 275 -16.04 8.77 -8.12
C ASP A 275 -16.45 9.59 -6.89
N HIS A 276 -15.68 9.49 -5.81
CA HIS A 276 -15.90 10.30 -4.62
C HIS A 276 -15.75 11.81 -4.91
N ASP A 277 -14.70 12.21 -5.63
CA ASP A 277 -14.38 13.61 -5.81
C ASP A 277 -15.20 14.31 -6.91
N PHE A 278 -15.49 13.62 -8.02
CA PHE A 278 -16.42 14.13 -9.03
C PHE A 278 -17.83 14.28 -8.45
N ALA A 279 -18.30 13.34 -7.61
CA ALA A 279 -19.64 13.39 -7.06
C ALA A 279 -19.82 14.40 -5.92
N TYR A 280 -18.80 14.62 -5.07
CA TYR A 280 -18.96 15.37 -3.82
C TYR A 280 -18.18 16.69 -3.74
N LYS A 281 -17.31 17.00 -4.73
CA LYS A 281 -16.40 18.16 -4.65
C LYS A 281 -16.41 19.07 -5.87
N ASP A 282 -17.37 18.92 -6.78
CA ASP A 282 -17.52 19.75 -7.98
C ASP A 282 -16.24 19.83 -8.84
N MET A 283 -15.39 18.80 -8.78
CA MET A 283 -14.21 18.69 -9.62
C MET A 283 -14.65 18.55 -11.08
N LYS A 284 -14.15 19.41 -11.97
CA LYS A 284 -14.50 19.39 -13.40
C LYS A 284 -13.53 18.57 -14.23
N VAL A 285 -12.25 18.58 -13.86
CA VAL A 285 -11.17 17.93 -14.58
C VAL A 285 -10.17 17.33 -13.60
N CYS A 286 -9.79 16.09 -13.84
CA CYS A 286 -8.67 15.44 -13.17
C CYS A 286 -7.57 15.15 -14.18
N TYR A 287 -6.35 15.56 -13.86
CA TYR A 287 -5.15 15.30 -14.63
C TYR A 287 -4.38 14.11 -14.06
N ALA A 288 -3.53 13.54 -14.90
CA ALA A 288 -2.45 12.68 -14.47
C ALA A 288 -1.26 12.80 -15.42
N LYS A 289 -0.11 12.43 -14.88
CA LYS A 289 1.16 12.39 -15.61
C LYS A 289 1.73 10.99 -15.56
N VAL A 290 2.32 10.55 -16.67
CA VAL A 290 2.93 9.23 -16.81
C VAL A 290 4.19 9.35 -17.64
N TYR A 291 5.27 8.71 -17.24
CA TYR A 291 6.46 8.62 -18.09
C TYR A 291 6.17 7.85 -19.39
N GLU A 292 6.70 8.31 -20.52
CA GLU A 292 6.50 7.70 -21.85
C GLU A 292 6.87 6.21 -21.90
N TYR A 293 7.86 5.80 -21.11
CA TYR A 293 8.34 4.42 -21.03
C TYR A 293 7.52 3.55 -20.07
N ASN A 294 6.61 4.13 -19.28
CA ASN A 294 5.75 3.40 -18.35
C ASN A 294 4.48 2.89 -19.06
N ILE A 295 4.69 1.97 -20.01
CA ILE A 295 3.64 1.35 -20.83
C ILE A 295 2.49 0.76 -19.99
N PRO A 296 2.73 0.07 -18.84
CA PRO A 296 1.63 -0.42 -18.00
C PRO A 296 0.71 0.69 -17.50
N SER A 297 1.25 1.81 -17.00
CA SER A 297 0.44 2.94 -16.54
C SER A 297 -0.27 3.66 -17.68
N ILE A 298 0.35 3.77 -18.87
CA ILE A 298 -0.32 4.32 -20.07
C ILE A 298 -1.53 3.47 -20.45
N LYS A 299 -1.38 2.14 -20.50
CA LYS A 299 -2.52 1.24 -20.79
C LYS A 299 -3.62 1.36 -19.73
N ALA A 300 -3.24 1.43 -18.45
CA ALA A 300 -4.18 1.56 -17.35
C ALA A 300 -4.95 2.88 -17.42
N ILE A 301 -4.25 4.01 -17.60
CA ILE A 301 -4.86 5.34 -17.63
C ILE A 301 -5.82 5.50 -18.81
N THR A 302 -5.45 5.03 -19.99
CA THR A 302 -6.33 5.03 -21.17
C THR A 302 -7.56 4.15 -20.94
N LYS A 303 -7.40 2.94 -20.35
CA LYS A 303 -8.54 2.06 -20.02
C LYS A 303 -9.51 2.71 -19.02
N MET A 304 -9.02 3.58 -18.13
CA MET A 304 -9.84 4.35 -17.20
C MET A 304 -10.59 5.53 -17.86
N GLY A 305 -10.42 5.74 -19.17
CA GLY A 305 -11.10 6.80 -19.93
C GLY A 305 -10.42 8.16 -19.86
N PHE A 306 -9.15 8.21 -19.48
CA PHE A 306 -8.35 9.41 -19.63
C PHE A 306 -7.93 9.62 -21.08
N ILE A 307 -7.93 10.87 -21.50
CA ILE A 307 -7.59 11.32 -22.85
C ILE A 307 -6.23 12.03 -22.80
N PRO A 308 -5.32 11.80 -23.75
CA PRO A 308 -4.07 12.56 -23.84
C PRO A 308 -4.33 14.06 -23.97
N LEU A 309 -3.59 14.87 -23.22
CA LEU A 309 -3.59 16.33 -23.35
C LEU A 309 -2.63 16.73 -24.47
N SER A 310 -3.05 17.63 -25.37
CA SER A 310 -2.27 18.10 -26.53
C SER A 310 -1.16 19.08 -26.16
N VAL A 311 -0.29 18.67 -25.23
CA VAL A 311 0.84 19.46 -24.71
C VAL A 311 2.09 18.59 -24.60
N THR A 312 3.25 19.21 -24.78
CA THR A 312 4.54 18.56 -24.53
C THR A 312 5.35 19.43 -23.60
N ALA A 313 6.00 18.83 -22.61
CA ALA A 313 6.88 19.56 -21.72
C ALA A 313 8.30 19.67 -22.32
N LYS A 314 9.02 20.73 -21.97
CA LYS A 314 10.45 20.82 -22.24
C LYS A 314 11.24 19.98 -21.24
N PHE A 315 12.50 19.71 -21.60
CA PHE A 315 13.50 19.20 -20.67
C PHE A 315 13.49 20.00 -19.35
N PRO A 316 13.52 19.35 -18.17
CA PRO A 316 13.78 17.91 -17.94
C PRO A 316 12.55 16.99 -17.96
N PHE A 317 11.37 17.49 -18.34
CA PHE A 317 10.10 16.76 -18.31
C PHE A 317 9.64 16.25 -19.68
N ASP A 318 10.50 16.29 -20.69
CA ASP A 318 10.20 15.91 -22.08
C ASP A 318 9.82 14.44 -22.28
N GLN A 319 10.00 13.61 -21.25
CA GLN A 319 9.57 12.21 -21.19
C GLN A 319 8.24 12.00 -20.45
N GLU A 320 7.60 13.07 -19.96
CA GLU A 320 6.28 12.97 -19.30
C GLU A 320 5.15 13.18 -20.32
N LEU A 321 4.18 12.27 -20.29
CA LEU A 321 2.92 12.36 -21.01
C LEU A 321 1.83 12.82 -20.05
N PHE A 322 0.95 13.71 -20.52
CA PHE A 322 -0.12 14.29 -19.72
C PHE A 322 -1.48 13.82 -20.22
N PHE A 323 -2.36 13.52 -19.28
CA PHE A 323 -3.69 13.02 -19.55
C PHE A 323 -4.71 13.77 -18.70
N TYR A 324 -5.95 13.81 -19.17
CA TYR A 324 -7.07 14.38 -18.42
C TYR A 324 -8.32 13.50 -18.51
N LYS A 325 -9.20 13.62 -17.52
CA LYS A 325 -10.55 13.04 -17.49
C LYS A 325 -11.47 14.06 -16.85
N GLY A 326 -12.64 14.30 -17.44
CA GLY A 326 -13.57 15.31 -16.94
C GLY A 326 -14.68 15.61 -17.92
N THR A 327 -15.52 16.58 -17.57
CA THR A 327 -16.65 17.04 -18.41
C THR A 327 -16.27 18.17 -19.37
N VAL A 328 -15.12 18.81 -19.15
CA VAL A 328 -14.64 19.92 -19.99
C VAL A 328 -13.89 19.38 -21.21
N THR A 329 -14.23 19.91 -22.38
CA THR A 329 -13.61 19.55 -23.67
C THR A 329 -12.92 20.73 -24.37
N ASP A 330 -12.99 21.93 -23.78
CA ASP A 330 -12.33 23.12 -24.31
C ASP A 330 -10.80 23.02 -24.11
N GLU A 331 -10.04 22.98 -25.20
CA GLU A 331 -8.59 22.75 -25.15
C GLU A 331 -7.84 23.86 -24.41
N ASP A 332 -8.23 25.12 -24.61
CA ASP A 332 -7.58 26.27 -23.96
C ASP A 332 -7.77 26.22 -22.43
N TYR A 333 -8.99 25.90 -21.97
CA TYR A 333 -9.27 25.68 -20.55
C TYR A 333 -8.45 24.53 -19.97
N LEU A 334 -8.36 23.40 -20.68
CA LEU A 334 -7.60 22.23 -20.22
C LEU A 334 -6.10 22.54 -20.12
N GLN A 335 -5.54 23.24 -21.10
CA GLN A 335 -4.13 23.61 -21.10
C GLN A 335 -3.83 24.63 -19.99
N GLN A 336 -4.62 25.71 -19.90
CA GLN A 336 -4.42 26.73 -18.88
C GLN A 336 -4.63 26.17 -17.48
N GLY A 337 -5.66 25.35 -17.27
CA GLY A 337 -5.92 24.69 -15.99
C GLY A 337 -4.78 23.75 -15.58
N PHE A 338 -4.19 23.01 -16.53
CA PHE A 338 -3.01 22.20 -16.26
C PHE A 338 -1.80 23.05 -15.85
N ILE A 339 -1.52 24.15 -16.57
CA ILE A 339 -0.42 25.08 -16.22
C ILE A 339 -0.62 25.66 -14.82
N ASP A 340 -1.82 26.20 -14.53
CA ASP A 340 -2.16 26.77 -13.23
C ASP A 340 -1.96 25.75 -12.10
N LEU A 341 -2.33 24.49 -12.34
CA LEU A 341 -2.16 23.41 -11.37
C LEU A 341 -0.68 23.07 -11.16
N MET A 342 0.15 23.05 -12.20
CA MET A 342 1.58 22.77 -12.07
C MET A 342 2.31 23.90 -11.35
N ASP A 343 1.98 25.16 -11.66
CA ASP A 343 2.48 26.35 -10.96
C ASP A 343 2.12 26.30 -9.46
N PHE A 344 0.87 25.93 -9.16
CA PHE A 344 0.41 25.75 -7.79
C PHE A 344 1.17 24.65 -7.03
N LEU A 345 1.60 23.59 -7.72
CA LEU A 345 2.44 22.52 -7.16
C LEU A 345 3.92 22.92 -7.06
N GLY A 346 4.30 24.11 -7.54
CA GLY A 346 5.69 24.55 -7.60
C GLY A 346 6.53 23.79 -8.63
N ILE A 347 5.88 23.23 -9.65
CA ILE A 347 6.54 22.51 -10.74
C ILE A 347 6.75 23.48 -11.90
N ASP A 348 8.00 23.92 -12.10
CA ASP A 348 8.40 24.79 -13.22
C ASP A 348 8.41 24.01 -14.54
N ILE A 349 7.22 23.76 -15.08
CA ILE A 349 7.02 23.05 -16.34
C ILE A 349 6.82 24.05 -17.48
N GLN A 350 7.70 24.00 -18.47
CA GLN A 350 7.53 24.77 -19.70
C GLN A 350 6.83 23.93 -20.75
N ILE A 351 5.63 24.35 -21.14
CA ILE A 351 4.84 23.66 -22.16
C ILE A 351 5.13 24.23 -23.56
N ILE A 352 5.30 23.34 -24.52
CA ILE A 352 5.28 23.64 -25.95
C ILE A 352 3.91 23.24 -26.48
N ASN A 353 3.17 24.21 -27.02
CA ASN A 353 1.93 23.90 -27.72
C ASN A 353 2.26 23.12 -28.99
N SER A 354 1.97 21.83 -28.99
CA SER A 354 2.00 21.03 -30.20
C SER A 354 0.91 21.55 -31.11
N LYS A 355 1.26 22.42 -32.07
CA LYS A 355 0.36 22.77 -33.19
C LYS A 355 -0.21 21.47 -33.73
N LYS A 356 -1.56 21.37 -33.79
CA LYS A 356 -2.34 20.23 -34.29
C LYS A 356 -1.47 19.32 -35.15
N ILE A 357 -1.05 18.18 -34.59
CA ILE A 357 -0.49 17.09 -35.38
C ILE A 357 -1.65 16.65 -36.26
N THR A 358 -1.70 17.19 -37.48
CA THR A 358 -2.63 16.76 -38.51
C THR A 358 -2.44 15.27 -38.64
N THR A 359 -3.43 14.49 -38.21
CA THR A 359 -3.40 13.04 -38.32
C THR A 359 -3.08 12.68 -39.75
N LEU A 360 -1.85 12.19 -39.98
CA LEU A 360 -1.53 11.40 -41.15
C LEU A 360 -2.31 10.09 -40.99
N SER A 361 -3.57 10.11 -41.42
CA SER A 361 -4.29 8.92 -41.81
C SER A 361 -3.57 8.36 -43.03
N GLY A 362 -2.54 7.54 -42.77
CA GLY A 362 -1.97 6.63 -43.74
C GLY A 362 -2.87 5.42 -43.86
N GLU A 363 -3.29 5.17 -45.10
CA GLU A 363 -4.09 4.05 -45.61
C GLU A 363 -3.56 2.66 -45.22
#